data_AF-A0A929D993-F1
#
_entry.id   AF-A0A929D993-F1
#
_cell.length_a   1.000
_cell.length_b   1.000
_cell.length_c   1.000
_cell.angle_alpha   90.00
_cell.angle_beta   90.00
_cell.angle_gamma   90.00
#
_symmetry.space_group_name_H-M   'P 1'
#
loop_
_entity.id
_entity.type
_entity.pdbx_description
1 polymer ?
#
loop_
_entity_poly.entity_id
_entity_poly.type
_entity_poly.pdbx_seq_one_letter_code
_entity_poly.pdbx_strand_id
1 'polypeptide(L)'
;MAKCDIVDTFPAFLAFWDEMCRESLDAQVEAWASDYMSQWPELLEKQQQDYAGQDVDWRQVGREKVFPFLADRLPTMKVAHENLLEVCAPVYSRAQEALPFDSDVVFVIYVGIGCGAGWGTRFH
;
A
#
# COMPACT_ATOMS: atom_id res chain seq x y z
N MET A 1 18.82 -16.03 -14.24
CA MET A 1 19.05 -15.10 -13.12
C MET A 1 17.70 -14.87 -12.49
N ALA A 2 17.63 -15.02 -11.17
CA ALA A 2 16.40 -14.72 -10.44
C ALA A 2 16.09 -13.21 -10.56
N LYS A 3 14.80 -12.88 -10.65
CA LYS A 3 14.29 -11.56 -11.00
C LYS A 3 13.82 -10.81 -9.76
N CYS A 4 13.93 -9.50 -9.83
CA CYS A 4 13.41 -8.57 -8.85
C CYS A 4 12.42 -7.64 -9.56
N ASP A 5 11.14 -7.80 -9.27
CA ASP A 5 10.07 -6.97 -9.82
C ASP A 5 9.46 -6.10 -8.71
N ILE A 6 8.91 -4.95 -9.09
CA ILE A 6 8.23 -4.03 -8.18
C ILE A 6 6.81 -3.79 -8.70
N VAL A 7 5.83 -4.11 -7.87
CA VAL A 7 4.44 -3.66 -8.03
C VAL A 7 4.29 -2.39 -7.20
N ASP A 8 4.11 -1.26 -7.88
CA ASP A 8 4.04 0.05 -7.24
C ASP A 8 2.67 0.70 -7.48
N THR A 9 1.90 0.85 -6.40
CA THR A 9 0.57 1.47 -6.45
C THR A 9 0.60 2.96 -6.08
N PHE A 10 1.76 3.47 -5.65
CA PHE A 10 1.90 4.84 -5.16
C PHE A 10 1.58 5.90 -6.23
N PRO A 11 1.96 5.74 -7.51
CA PRO A 11 1.56 6.68 -8.56
C PRO A 11 0.04 6.82 -8.72
N ALA A 12 -0.70 5.70 -8.66
CA ALA A 12 -2.16 5.72 -8.72
C ALA A 12 -2.78 6.36 -7.48
N PHE A 13 -2.18 6.13 -6.30
CA PHE A 13 -2.57 6.82 -5.08
C PHE A 13 -2.40 8.35 -5.21
N LEU A 14 -1.31 8.81 -5.82
CA LEU A 14 -1.10 10.25 -6.05
C LEU A 14 -2.18 10.84 -6.98
N ALA A 15 -2.55 10.12 -8.04
CA ALA A 15 -3.63 10.54 -8.93
C ALA A 15 -4.98 10.61 -8.20
N PHE A 16 -5.33 9.54 -7.46
CA PHE A 16 -6.50 9.50 -6.60
C PHE A 16 -6.54 10.68 -5.61
N TRP A 17 -5.43 10.94 -4.94
CA TRP A 17 -5.38 12.00 -3.94
C TRP A 17 -5.48 13.40 -4.54
N ASP A 18 -4.89 13.63 -5.72
CA ASP A 18 -5.01 14.91 -6.42
C ASP A 18 -6.48 15.27 -6.71
N GLU A 19 -7.28 14.27 -7.10
CA GLU A 19 -8.71 14.41 -7.35
C GLU A 19 -9.53 14.56 -6.05
N MET A 20 -9.23 13.75 -5.03
CA MET A 20 -10.09 13.63 -3.83
C MET A 20 -9.71 14.54 -2.66
N CYS A 21 -8.53 15.16 -2.66
CA CYS A 21 -8.01 15.88 -1.48
C CYS A 21 -8.89 17.05 -0.98
N ARG A 22 -9.76 17.59 -1.84
CA ARG A 22 -10.66 18.72 -1.53
C ARG A 22 -12.09 18.29 -1.22
N GLU A 23 -12.40 17.02 -1.42
CA GLU A 23 -13.73 16.47 -1.18
C GLU A 23 -13.98 16.22 0.31
N SER A 24 -15.23 15.96 0.67
CA SER A 24 -15.60 15.59 2.04
C SER A 24 -14.92 14.29 2.48
N LEU A 25 -14.69 14.10 3.79
CA LEU A 25 -14.11 12.86 4.32
C LEU A 25 -14.93 11.62 3.93
N ASP A 26 -16.27 11.72 3.87
CA ASP A 26 -17.12 10.62 3.40
C ASP A 26 -16.84 10.25 1.95
N ALA A 27 -16.73 11.27 1.08
CA ALA A 27 -16.40 11.05 -0.32
C ALA A 27 -14.99 10.46 -0.49
N GLN A 28 -14.00 10.93 0.27
CA GLN A 28 -12.64 10.38 0.26
C GLN A 28 -12.60 8.90 0.68
N VAL A 29 -13.34 8.54 1.74
CA VAL A 29 -13.42 7.16 2.25
C VAL A 29 -14.10 6.23 1.26
N GLU A 30 -15.19 6.65 0.62
CA GLU A 30 -15.86 5.80 -0.36
C GLU A 30 -15.05 5.66 -1.65
N ALA A 31 -14.49 6.76 -2.16
CA ALA A 31 -13.64 6.76 -3.36
C ALA A 31 -12.35 5.93 -3.16
N TRP A 32 -11.85 5.82 -1.92
CA TRP A 32 -10.75 4.92 -1.62
C TRP A 32 -11.02 3.48 -2.02
N ALA A 33 -12.23 2.97 -1.72
CA ALA A 33 -12.60 1.61 -2.08
C ALA A 33 -13.09 1.49 -3.53
N SER A 34 -13.89 2.46 -4.01
CA SER A 34 -14.49 2.37 -5.34
C SER A 34 -13.51 2.69 -6.48
N ASP A 35 -12.54 3.56 -6.25
CA ASP A 35 -11.72 4.15 -7.33
C ASP A 35 -10.23 3.78 -7.19
N TYR A 36 -9.64 3.99 -6.02
CA TYR A 36 -8.22 3.66 -5.81
C TYR A 36 -8.01 2.15 -5.63
N MET A 37 -8.56 1.56 -4.58
CA MET A 37 -8.31 0.16 -4.23
C MET A 37 -9.02 -0.84 -5.12
N SER A 38 -10.02 -0.43 -5.90
CA SER A 38 -10.68 -1.30 -6.89
C SER A 38 -9.74 -1.76 -8.01
N GLN A 39 -8.62 -1.04 -8.21
CA GLN A 39 -7.53 -1.44 -9.12
C GLN A 39 -6.74 -2.65 -8.59
N TRP A 40 -6.81 -2.94 -7.29
CA TRP A 40 -6.17 -4.08 -6.62
C TRP A 40 -7.16 -4.77 -5.67
N PRO A 41 -8.16 -5.48 -6.20
CA PRO A 41 -9.24 -6.06 -5.40
C PRO A 41 -8.73 -7.01 -4.31
N GLU A 42 -7.60 -7.70 -4.54
CA GLU A 42 -6.97 -8.58 -3.55
C GLU A 42 -6.41 -7.80 -2.35
N LEU A 43 -5.87 -6.58 -2.58
CA LEU A 43 -5.41 -5.71 -1.50
C LEU A 43 -6.60 -5.11 -0.74
N LEU A 44 -7.68 -4.76 -1.45
CA LEU A 44 -8.91 -4.27 -0.83
C LEU A 44 -9.54 -5.32 0.07
N GLU A 45 -9.68 -6.55 -0.43
CA GLU A 45 -10.21 -7.67 0.32
C GLU A 45 -9.40 -7.93 1.59
N LYS A 46 -8.07 -7.88 1.50
CA LYS A 46 -7.18 -8.02 2.67
C LYS A 46 -7.41 -6.96 3.73
N GLN A 47 -7.49 -5.69 3.34
CA GLN A 47 -7.79 -4.61 4.26
C GLN A 47 -9.14 -4.86 4.95
N GLN A 48 -10.18 -5.21 4.17
CA GLN A 48 -11.52 -5.46 4.70
C GLN A 48 -11.53 -6.64 5.69
N GLN A 49 -10.84 -7.74 5.37
CA GLN A 49 -10.74 -8.92 6.21
C GLN A 49 -9.96 -8.64 7.51
N ASP A 50 -8.87 -7.87 7.46
CA ASP A 50 -8.06 -7.54 8.65
C ASP A 50 -8.87 -6.73 9.68
N TYR A 51 -9.61 -5.73 9.20
CA TYR A 51 -10.49 -4.93 10.06
C TYR A 51 -11.71 -5.71 10.54
N ALA A 52 -12.35 -6.50 9.68
CA ALA A 52 -13.46 -7.35 10.07
C ALA A 52 -13.06 -8.39 11.13
N GLY A 53 -11.85 -8.95 11.04
CA GLY A 53 -11.29 -9.86 12.03
C GLY A 53 -11.05 -9.24 13.41
N GLN A 54 -11.07 -7.91 13.50
CA GLN A 54 -10.95 -7.14 14.75
C GLN A 54 -12.28 -6.54 15.20
N ASP A 55 -13.40 -6.88 14.55
CA ASP A 55 -14.72 -6.27 14.76
C ASP A 55 -14.70 -4.73 14.60
N VAL A 56 -13.88 -4.22 13.67
CA VAL A 56 -13.74 -2.79 13.38
C VAL A 56 -14.16 -2.48 11.95
N ASP A 57 -14.84 -1.36 11.73
CA ASP A 57 -15.10 -0.84 10.38
C ASP A 57 -13.91 -0.03 9.87
N TRP A 58 -13.28 -0.50 8.79
CA TRP A 58 -12.16 0.19 8.15
C TRP A 58 -12.55 1.61 7.68
N ARG A 59 -13.81 1.84 7.31
CA ARG A 59 -14.29 3.17 6.90
C ARG A 59 -14.23 4.17 8.05
N GLN A 60 -14.66 3.73 9.23
CA GLN A 60 -14.59 4.55 10.43
C GLN A 60 -13.13 4.89 10.77
N VAL A 61 -12.23 3.90 10.69
CA VAL A 61 -10.80 4.13 10.90
C VAL A 61 -10.22 5.09 9.87
N GLY A 62 -10.57 4.92 8.60
CA GLY A 62 -10.18 5.84 7.54
C GLY A 62 -10.60 7.27 7.85
N ARG A 63 -11.89 7.46 8.18
CA ARG A 63 -12.50 8.75 8.50
C ARG A 63 -11.87 9.43 9.71
N GLU A 64 -11.57 8.68 10.76
CA GLU A 64 -11.12 9.24 12.04
C GLU A 64 -9.60 9.39 12.15
N LYS A 65 -8.83 8.50 11.50
CA LYS A 65 -7.39 8.33 11.78
C LYS A 65 -6.48 8.49 10.57
N VAL A 66 -7.03 8.45 9.36
CA VAL A 66 -6.23 8.49 8.11
C VAL A 66 -6.51 9.75 7.31
N PHE A 67 -7.70 9.88 6.72
CA PHE A 67 -8.02 10.97 5.79
C PHE A 67 -7.85 12.38 6.38
N PRO A 68 -8.23 12.67 7.64
CA PRO A 68 -8.03 14.00 8.23
C PRO A 68 -6.56 14.43 8.29
N PHE A 69 -5.62 13.49 8.25
CA PHE A 69 -4.19 13.73 8.42
C PHE A 69 -3.38 13.38 7.16
N LEU A 70 -4.05 12.97 6.07
CA LEU A 70 -3.37 12.42 4.90
C LEU A 70 -2.59 13.49 4.13
N ALA A 71 -3.12 14.71 4.06
CA ALA A 71 -2.42 15.85 3.46
C ALA A 71 -1.08 16.14 4.16
N ASP A 72 -1.07 16.14 5.49
CA ASP A 72 0.12 16.43 6.30
C ASP A 72 1.15 15.29 6.21
N ARG A 73 0.69 14.05 6.02
CA ARG A 73 1.56 12.86 5.90
C ARG A 73 2.13 12.68 4.49
N LEU A 74 1.48 13.22 3.47
CA LEU A 74 1.85 13.02 2.07
C LEU A 74 3.32 13.35 1.75
N PRO A 75 3.93 14.45 2.24
CA PRO A 75 5.35 14.72 1.99
C PRO A 75 6.26 13.60 2.51
N THR A 76 6.02 13.10 3.73
CA THR A 76 6.80 11.99 4.29
C THR A 76 6.56 10.69 3.53
N MET A 77 5.33 10.44 3.07
CA MET A 77 5.00 9.27 2.24
C MET A 77 5.76 9.28 0.92
N LYS A 78 5.91 10.44 0.26
CA LYS A 78 6.71 10.58 -0.97
C LYS A 78 8.18 10.25 -0.74
N VAL A 79 8.77 10.77 0.34
CA VAL A 79 10.16 10.44 0.72
C VAL A 79 10.31 8.95 1.02
N ALA A 80 9.35 8.35 1.71
CA ALA A 80 9.36 6.91 1.99
C ALA A 80 9.28 6.07 0.70
N HIS A 81 8.44 6.47 -0.26
CA HIS A 81 8.32 5.83 -1.56
C HIS A 81 9.62 5.89 -2.37
N GLU A 82 10.24 7.08 -2.46
CA GLU A 82 11.54 7.26 -3.13
C GLU A 82 12.62 6.36 -2.50
N ASN A 83 12.72 6.38 -1.17
CA ASN A 83 13.67 5.53 -0.46
C ASN A 83 13.42 4.03 -0.72
N LEU A 84 12.15 3.58 -0.75
CA LEU A 84 11.80 2.19 -1.04
C LEU A 84 12.24 1.76 -2.43
N LEU A 85 11.99 2.59 -3.45
CA LEU A 85 12.43 2.34 -4.82
C LEU A 85 13.95 2.23 -4.92
N GLU A 86 14.69 3.05 -4.16
CA GLU A 86 16.16 3.00 -4.13
C GLU A 86 16.71 1.73 -3.45
N VAL A 87 16.03 1.20 -2.42
CA VAL A 87 16.58 0.09 -1.62
C VAL A 87 16.13 -1.30 -2.06
N CYS A 88 15.02 -1.46 -2.79
CA CYS A 88 14.50 -2.79 -3.15
C CYS A 88 15.54 -3.67 -3.89
N ALA A 89 16.12 -3.17 -4.97
CA ALA A 89 17.12 -3.91 -5.74
C ALA A 89 18.43 -4.17 -4.96
N PRO A 90 19.03 -3.18 -4.26
CA PRO A 90 20.19 -3.43 -3.41
C PRO A 90 19.94 -4.44 -2.28
N VAL A 91 18.76 -4.41 -1.65
CA VAL A 91 18.39 -5.38 -0.61
C VAL A 91 18.27 -6.78 -1.20
N TYR A 92 17.63 -6.92 -2.37
CA TYR A 92 17.54 -8.20 -3.06
C TYR A 92 18.93 -8.77 -3.40
N SER A 93 19.81 -7.96 -4.01
CA SER A 93 21.18 -8.39 -4.35
C SER A 93 21.95 -8.87 -3.11
N ARG A 94 21.88 -8.12 -2.01
CA ARG A 94 22.53 -8.51 -0.75
C ARG A 94 21.92 -9.77 -0.14
N ALA A 95 20.61 -9.94 -0.26
CA ALA A 95 19.93 -11.14 0.20
C ALA A 95 20.37 -12.37 -0.59
N GLN A 96 20.57 -12.27 -1.90
CA GLN A 96 21.08 -13.37 -2.74
C GLN A 96 22.54 -13.74 -2.43
N GLU A 97 23.35 -12.77 -2.01
CA GLU A 97 24.74 -13.03 -1.59
C GLU A 97 24.81 -13.71 -0.22
N ALA A 98 23.97 -13.27 0.71
CA ALA A 98 23.99 -13.72 2.10
C ALA A 98 23.19 -15.01 2.35
N LEU A 99 22.11 -15.19 1.61
CA LEU A 99 21.23 -16.35 1.66
C LEU A 99 21.37 -17.09 0.33
N PRO A 100 21.56 -18.42 0.30
CA PRO A 100 21.59 -19.21 -0.92
C PRO A 100 20.19 -19.35 -1.50
N PHE A 101 19.59 -18.22 -1.85
CA PHE A 101 18.21 -18.07 -2.30
C PHE A 101 18.21 -17.65 -3.76
N ASP A 102 17.57 -18.46 -4.60
CA ASP A 102 17.56 -18.34 -6.06
C ASP A 102 16.16 -18.06 -6.62
N SER A 103 15.22 -17.61 -5.79
CA SER A 103 13.85 -17.35 -6.26
C SER A 103 13.63 -15.90 -6.67
N ASP A 104 12.67 -15.74 -7.58
CA ASP A 104 12.18 -14.43 -7.98
C ASP A 104 11.50 -13.75 -6.78
N VAL A 105 11.71 -12.44 -6.64
CA VAL A 105 11.10 -11.62 -5.59
C VAL A 105 10.28 -10.51 -6.23
N VAL A 106 9.05 -10.38 -5.73
CA VAL A 106 8.17 -9.27 -6.06
C VAL A 106 8.04 -8.39 -4.82
N PHE A 107 8.52 -7.15 -4.92
CA PHE A 107 8.25 -6.14 -3.91
C PHE A 107 6.91 -5.46 -4.24
N VAL A 108 6.03 -5.36 -3.25
CA VAL A 108 4.75 -4.66 -3.40
C VAL A 108 4.80 -3.39 -2.55
N ILE A 109 4.84 -2.23 -3.20
CA ILE A 109 4.77 -0.92 -2.54
C ILE A 109 3.34 -0.42 -2.67
N TYR A 110 2.63 -0.35 -1.55
CA TYR A 110 1.24 0.10 -1.54
C TYR A 110 0.89 1.02 -0.38
N VAL A 111 -0.15 1.83 -0.60
CA VAL A 111 -0.73 2.70 0.42
C VAL A 111 -1.95 1.98 1.00
N GLY A 112 -1.97 1.78 2.30
CA GLY A 112 -3.09 1.13 3.00
C GLY A 112 -3.66 2.01 4.11
N ILE A 113 -4.96 1.90 4.37
CA ILE A 113 -5.59 2.44 5.58
C ILE A 113 -5.42 1.41 6.69
N GLY A 114 -4.18 1.09 7.03
CA GLY A 114 -3.86 0.01 7.96
C GLY A 114 -4.14 -1.39 7.41
N CYS A 115 -3.20 -2.28 7.73
CA CYS A 115 -3.25 -3.74 7.74
C CYS A 115 -1.83 -4.12 8.14
N GLY A 116 -1.64 -4.90 9.21
CA GLY A 116 -0.30 -5.41 9.52
C GLY A 116 0.28 -6.08 8.28
N ALA A 117 1.56 -5.88 7.98
CA ALA A 117 2.20 -6.56 6.85
C ALA A 117 1.93 -8.07 7.00
N GLY A 118 1.03 -8.61 6.18
CA GLY A 118 0.64 -10.01 6.22
C GLY A 118 1.77 -10.83 5.63
N TRP A 119 2.82 -11.08 6.42
CA TRP A 119 3.92 -11.94 6.01
C TRP A 119 3.35 -13.34 5.72
N GLY A 120 3.30 -13.71 4.43
CA GLY A 120 3.01 -15.08 3.98
C GLY A 120 1.77 -15.29 3.10
N THR A 121 1.35 -14.33 2.25
CA THR A 121 0.33 -14.63 1.23
C THR A 121 0.94 -14.81 -0.17
N ARG A 122 0.39 -15.75 -0.95
CA ARG A 122 0.72 -15.91 -2.37
C ARG A 122 -0.07 -14.88 -3.19
N PHE A 123 0.63 -14.12 -4.03
CA PHE A 123 0.03 -13.35 -5.11
C PHE A 123 -0.09 -14.30 -6.31
N HIS A 124 -1.26 -14.32 -6.96
CA HIS A 124 -1.56 -15.21 -8.09
C HIS A 124 -1.44 -14.46 -9.41
#